data_AF-A0A535KQS1-F1
#
_entry.id   AF-A0A535KQS1-F1
#
_cell.length_a   1.000
_cell.length_b   1.000
_cell.length_c   1.000
_cell.angle_alpha   90.00
_cell.angle_beta   90.00
_cell.angle_gamma   90.00
#
_symmetry.space_group_name_H-M   'P 1'
#
loop_
_entity.id
_entity.type
_entity.pdbx_description
1 polymer ?
#
loop_
_entity_poly.entity_id
_entity_poly.type
_entity_poly.pdbx_seq_one_letter_code
_entity_poly.pdbx_strand_id
1 'polypeptide(L)' 'LSNVVDIYIHYLRDKIDQGFSRPLIKTVRGVGYKIEA' A
#
# COMPACT_ATOMS: atom_id res chain seq x y z
N LEU A 1 12.66 -12.89 5.17
CA LEU A 1 12.41 -11.54 5.74
C LEU A 1 12.40 -10.42 4.70
N SER A 2 12.98 -10.60 3.49
CA SER A 2 13.17 -9.53 2.49
C SER A 2 11.90 -8.83 1.97
N ASN A 3 10.72 -9.44 2.14
CA ASN A 3 9.44 -8.97 1.60
C ASN A 3 8.42 -8.60 2.69
N VAL A 4 8.87 -8.47 3.95
CA VAL A 4 7.97 -8.15 5.07
C VAL A 4 7.20 -6.86 4.82
N VAL A 5 7.86 -5.84 4.24
CA VAL A 5 7.23 -4.56 3.89
C VAL A 5 6.10 -4.77 2.88
N ASP A 6 6.31 -5.55 1.82
CA ASP A 6 5.30 -5.82 0.79
C ASP A 6 4.08 -6.54 1.39
N ILE A 7 4.32 -7.50 2.29
CA ILE A 7 3.26 -8.24 3.00
C ILE A 7 2.40 -7.29 3.82
N TYR A 8 3.01 -6.41 4.62
CA TYR A 8 2.25 -5.47 5.45
C TYR A 8 1.56 -4.38 4.64
N ILE A 9 2.14 -3.95 3.52
CA ILE A 9 1.46 -3.03 2.58
C ILE A 9 0.23 -3.69 1.97
N HIS A 10 0.30 -4.97 1.61
CA HIS A 10 -0.87 -5.71 1.14
C HIS A 10 -1.95 -5.77 2.21
N TYR A 11 -1.62 -6.18 3.43
CA TYR A 11 -2.59 -6.22 4.54
C TYR A 11 -3.18 -4.85 4.87
N LEU A 12 -2.40 -3.78 4.71
CA LEU A 12 -2.89 -2.44 4.97
C LEU A 12 -3.90 -2.02 3.88
N ARG A 13 -3.60 -2.29 2.60
CA ARG A 13 -4.52 -2.01 1.49
C ARG A 13 -5.86 -2.75 1.65
N ASP A 14 -5.83 -4.00 2.06
CA ASP A 14 -7.05 -4.78 2.30
C ASP A 14 -7.92 -4.16 3.41
N LYS A 15 -7.29 -3.48 4.39
CA LYS A 15 -7.99 -2.86 5.52
C LYS A 15 -8.51 -1.45 5.24
N ILE A 16 -7.78 -0.65 4.45
CA ILE A 16 -8.05 0.80 4.32
C ILE A 16 -8.30 1.28 2.89
N ASP A 17 -7.84 0.54 1.88
CA ASP A 17 -8.02 0.91 0.47
C ASP A 17 -9.13 0.08 -0.19
N GLN A 18 -9.36 -1.16 0.24
CA GLN A 18 -10.39 -2.04 -0.33
C GLN A 18 -11.80 -1.49 -0.06
N GLY A 19 -12.59 -1.33 -1.13
CA GLY A 19 -13.97 -0.83 -1.07
C GLY A 19 -14.09 0.69 -1.12
N PHE A 20 -12.98 1.43 -1.13
CA PHE A 20 -12.98 2.87 -1.32
C PHE A 20 -12.72 3.24 -2.78
N SER A 21 -13.42 4.26 -3.28
CA SER A 21 -13.26 4.74 -4.65
C SER A 21 -11.86 5.30 -4.94
N ARG A 22 -11.15 5.74 -3.89
CA ARG A 22 -9.81 6.32 -4.00
C ARG A 22 -8.84 5.63 -3.04
N PRO A 23 -7.90 4.81 -3.55
CA PRO A 23 -6.89 4.17 -2.72
C PRO A 23 -5.81 5.18 -2.29
N LEU A 24 -5.48 5.16 -1.00
CA LEU A 24 -4.54 6.07 -0.34
C LEU A 24 -3.08 5.66 -0.58
N ILE A 25 -2.79 4.36 -0.70
CA ILE A 25 -1.42 3.85 -0.80
C ILE A 25 -0.99 3.68 -2.27
N LYS A 26 -0.12 4.57 -2.75
CA LYS A 26 0.48 4.52 -4.09
C LYS A 26 1.83 3.80 -4.07
N THR A 27 2.10 2.99 -5.09
CA THR A 27 3.43 2.40 -5.30
C THR A 27 4.27 3.35 -6.18
N VAL A 28 5.47 3.70 -5.71
CA VAL A 28 6.47 4.47 -6.45
C VAL A 28 7.60 3.52 -6.84
N ARG A 29 7.63 3.13 -8.12
CA ARG A 29 8.60 2.14 -8.63
C ARG A 29 10.04 2.60 -8.35
N GLY A 30 10.85 1.68 -7.82
CA GLY A 30 12.25 1.94 -7.47
C GLY A 30 12.47 2.76 -6.19
N VAL A 31 11.40 3.17 -5.50
CA VAL A 31 11.47 4.01 -4.29
C VAL A 31 10.74 3.37 -3.12
N GLY A 32 9.48 2.96 -3.29
CA GLY A 32 8.66 2.39 -2.22
C GLY A 32 7.19 2.77 -2.33
N TYR A 33 6.59 3.22 -1.22
CA TYR A 33 5.17 3.53 -1.11
C TYR A 33 4.94 4.95 -0.60
N LYS A 34 3.86 5.59 -1.06
CA LYS A 34 3.43 6.93 -0.66
C LYS A 34 1.97 6.91 -0.24
N ILE A 35 1.61 7.70 0.77
CA ILE A 35 0.22 7.96 1.16
C ILE A 35 -0.21 9.29 0.53
N GLU A 36 -1.37 9.29 -0.14
CA GLU A 36 -1.93 10.47 -0.82
C GLU A 36 -3.46 10.44 -0.78
N ALA A 37 -4.07 11.57 -0.39
CA ALA A 37 -5.53 11.72 -0.25
C ALA A 37 -6.21 12.29 -1.48
#